data_AF-A0AAU8G2W2-F1
#
_entry.id   AF-A0AAU8G2W2-F1
#
_cell.length_a   1.000
_cell.length_b   1.000
_cell.length_c   1.000
_cell.angle_alpha   90.00
_cell.angle_beta   90.00
_cell.angle_gamma   90.00
#
_symmetry.space_group_name_H-M   'P 1'
#
loop_
_entity.id
_entity.type
_entity.pdbx_description
1 polymer ?
#
loop_
_entity_poly.entity_id
_entity_poly.type
_entity_poly.pdbx_seq_one_letter_code
_entity_poly.pdbx_strand_id
1 'polypeptide(L)'
;MKHRTLRGVAALTLGAALVLSGCASEGGGSGDETSSSPSATDGASDAATSSPEDVAALEAVTVTGDPGAEPTVEFDQPFEVSAAAAISLNDGEGDEIAKGQQITMHTAAFSGTDGSKMGSTWETGSPEQLLIDDSIFPQLLDVVVGKKVGTRFLFANPTTDQTTGEPITYLTIGEVTDVKTIPSRAEGEAVTPAEGLPTVTLDDTGKPTIEIPEGYEAPTELVAQTLIKGSGPVVTEDQTVTAHYTGMLLDGTVFDSSWDRGAPTSFSLQQVIPGWTQGLAGQTVGSQVLLVIPSELGYGSQGSGTIPADSPLVFVVDILDAQ
;
A
#
# COMPACT_ATOMS: atom_id res chain seq x y z
N MET A 1 59.73 -42.53 4.34
CA MET A 1 59.32 -43.29 5.53
C MET A 1 57.81 -43.16 5.69
N LYS A 2 57.10 -44.31 5.69
CA LYS A 2 55.86 -44.66 6.43
C LYS A 2 54.68 -43.66 6.34
N HIS A 3 53.65 -43.95 5.53
CA HIS A 3 52.42 -44.76 5.81
C HIS A 3 51.24 -43.88 6.26
N ARG A 4 50.18 -43.79 5.42
CA ARG A 4 48.83 -44.41 5.55
C ARG A 4 48.02 -43.83 6.72
N THR A 5 46.78 -43.37 6.54
CA THR A 5 45.62 -44.21 6.15
C THR A 5 44.42 -43.40 5.67
N LEU A 6 43.76 -43.94 4.64
CA LEU A 6 42.37 -43.68 4.24
C LEU A 6 41.38 -44.07 5.36
N ARG A 7 40.25 -43.38 5.42
CA ARG A 7 38.93 -43.98 5.69
C ARG A 7 37.93 -43.41 4.68
N GLY A 8 37.43 -44.29 3.82
CA GLY A 8 36.21 -44.06 3.06
C GLY A 8 35.01 -44.62 3.81
N VAL A 9 33.84 -44.05 3.54
CA VAL A 9 32.50 -44.63 3.77
C VAL A 9 31.64 -44.01 2.64
N ALA A 10 31.46 -44.76 1.55
CA ALA A 10 30.29 -45.58 1.23
C ALA A 10 29.05 -44.75 0.86
N ALA A 11 28.79 -44.69 -0.44
CA ALA A 11 27.52 -44.27 -1.02
C ALA A 11 26.45 -45.35 -0.76
N LEU A 12 25.24 -44.91 -0.44
CA LEU A 12 24.02 -45.70 -0.67
C LEU A 12 22.95 -44.77 -1.25
N THR A 13 22.66 -44.97 -2.52
CA THR A 13 21.48 -44.46 -3.20
C THR A 13 20.29 -45.35 -2.87
N LEU A 14 19.17 -44.74 -2.49
CA LEU A 14 17.84 -45.33 -2.60
C LEU A 14 16.88 -44.21 -3.02
N GLY A 15 16.25 -44.39 -4.18
CA GLY A 15 15.23 -43.48 -4.69
C GLY A 15 13.84 -43.74 -4.11
N ALA A 16 12.86 -43.11 -4.76
CA ALA A 16 11.42 -43.03 -4.44
C ALA A 16 11.07 -41.91 -3.46
N ALA A 17 10.05 -41.08 -3.65
CA ALA A 17 9.06 -40.89 -4.71
C ALA A 17 8.34 -39.56 -4.40
N LEU A 18 7.78 -38.92 -5.44
CA LEU A 18 6.76 -37.87 -5.28
C LEU A 18 5.57 -38.41 -4.48
N VAL A 19 5.23 -37.74 -3.39
CA VAL A 19 3.85 -37.64 -2.90
C VAL A 19 3.64 -36.22 -2.36
N LEU A 20 2.86 -35.41 -3.09
CA LEU A 20 2.21 -34.22 -2.57
C LEU A 20 1.16 -34.65 -1.54
N SER A 21 1.26 -34.18 -0.31
CA SER A 21 0.14 -34.02 0.62
C SER A 21 0.55 -33.15 1.81
N GLY A 22 -0.02 -31.95 1.87
CA GLY A 22 -0.56 -31.26 3.04
C GLY A 22 0.18 -31.21 4.40
N CYS A 23 0.17 -29.98 4.92
CA CYS A 23 0.25 -29.55 6.33
C CYS A 23 1.61 -29.12 6.88
N ALA A 24 1.64 -27.83 7.23
CA ALA A 24 2.19 -27.22 8.43
C ALA A 24 3.71 -27.21 8.71
N SER A 25 4.13 -25.98 9.01
CA SER A 25 5.19 -25.53 9.92
C SER A 25 6.67 -25.71 9.56
N GLU A 26 7.36 -24.59 9.79
CA GLU A 26 8.79 -24.39 10.03
C GLU A 26 9.73 -24.29 8.83
N GLY A 27 10.04 -23.03 8.50
CA GLY A 27 11.22 -22.64 7.74
C GLY A 27 11.60 -21.22 8.12
N GLY A 28 12.50 -21.08 9.08
CA GLY A 28 12.98 -19.80 9.59
C GLY A 28 13.56 -18.90 8.50
N GLY A 29 13.02 -17.68 8.42
CA GLY A 29 13.61 -16.55 7.74
C GLY A 29 14.33 -15.68 8.75
N SER A 30 15.55 -15.29 8.43
CA SER A 30 16.36 -14.32 9.15
C SER A 30 15.57 -13.00 9.23
N GLY A 31 15.10 -12.65 10.42
CA GLY A 31 14.37 -11.40 10.65
C GLY A 31 15.31 -10.22 10.46
N ASP A 32 15.08 -9.46 9.39
CA ASP A 32 15.30 -8.02 9.46
C ASP A 32 14.25 -7.48 10.42
N GLU A 33 14.71 -6.98 11.56
CA GLU A 33 13.90 -6.29 12.58
C GLU A 33 13.42 -4.95 12.00
N THR A 34 12.44 -5.03 11.09
CA THR A 34 11.57 -3.89 10.81
C THR A 34 10.56 -3.85 11.95
N SER A 35 10.78 -2.95 12.91
CA SER A 35 9.79 -2.59 13.92
C SER A 35 8.53 -2.15 13.17
N SER A 36 7.61 -3.09 13.00
CA SER A 36 6.37 -2.87 12.28
C SER A 36 5.44 -2.18 13.26
N SER A 37 5.34 -0.85 13.15
CA SER A 37 4.31 -0.10 13.85
C SER A 37 2.94 -0.67 13.45
N PRO A 38 2.05 -1.02 14.40
CA PRO A 38 0.73 -1.53 14.07
C PRO A 38 -0.03 -0.52 13.20
N SER A 39 -0.59 -0.98 12.07
CA SER A 39 -1.21 -0.09 11.09
C SER A 39 -2.62 0.32 11.53
N ALA A 40 -3.04 1.53 11.16
CA ALA A 40 -4.39 2.05 11.37
C ALA A 40 -5.50 1.27 10.63
N THR A 41 -5.17 0.18 9.94
CA THR A 41 -6.09 -0.66 9.15
C THR A 41 -6.21 -2.09 9.68
N ASP A 42 -5.33 -2.52 10.61
CA ASP A 42 -5.31 -3.89 11.12
C ASP A 42 -6.55 -4.16 11.98
N GLY A 43 -7.50 -4.95 11.45
CA GLY A 43 -8.74 -5.34 12.15
C GLY A 43 -9.91 -4.37 11.97
N ALA A 44 -9.81 -3.38 11.07
CA ALA A 44 -10.85 -2.37 10.87
C ALA A 44 -12.22 -2.95 10.46
N SER A 45 -12.25 -4.03 9.66
CA SER A 45 -13.50 -4.63 9.15
C SER A 45 -14.35 -5.34 10.23
N ASP A 46 -13.73 -5.71 11.35
CA ASP A 46 -14.38 -6.43 12.48
C ASP A 46 -14.48 -5.55 13.74
N ALA A 47 -14.27 -4.24 13.61
CA ALA A 47 -14.25 -3.32 14.74
C ALA A 47 -15.60 -3.28 15.46
N ALA A 48 -15.62 -3.72 16.72
CA ALA A 48 -16.75 -3.52 17.60
C ALA A 48 -16.96 -2.02 17.90
N THR A 49 -18.20 -1.62 18.19
CA THR A 49 -18.51 -0.26 18.63
C THR A 49 -17.89 0.01 19.99
N SER A 50 -17.23 1.16 20.16
CA SER A 50 -16.69 1.58 21.46
C SER A 50 -17.80 1.90 22.45
N SER A 51 -17.57 1.57 23.70
CA SER A 51 -18.41 1.96 24.82
C SER A 51 -18.05 3.38 25.31
N PRO A 52 -18.94 4.05 26.06
CA PRO A 52 -18.60 5.30 26.74
C PRO A 52 -17.43 5.16 27.73
N GLU A 53 -17.21 3.96 28.28
CA GLU A 53 -16.08 3.68 29.17
C GLU A 53 -14.75 3.68 28.41
N ASP A 54 -14.71 3.12 27.20
CA ASP A 54 -13.52 3.14 26.34
C ASP A 54 -13.14 4.58 25.94
N VAL A 55 -14.13 5.42 25.65
CA VAL A 55 -13.92 6.84 25.34
C VAL A 55 -13.44 7.61 26.58
N ALA A 56 -14.05 7.37 27.75
CA ALA A 56 -13.64 8.00 28.99
C ALA A 56 -12.21 7.61 29.41
N ALA A 57 -11.78 6.38 29.11
CA ALA A 57 -10.40 5.94 29.32
C ALA A 57 -9.43 6.77 28.48
N LEU A 58 -9.74 7.01 27.20
CA LEU A 58 -8.95 7.89 26.33
C LEU A 58 -8.92 9.35 26.83
N GLU A 59 -10.03 9.88 27.31
CA GLU A 59 -10.09 11.25 27.85
C GLU A 59 -9.25 11.44 29.12
N ALA A 60 -8.95 10.37 29.85
CA ALA A 60 -8.08 10.41 31.02
C ALA A 60 -6.58 10.45 30.66
N VAL A 61 -6.21 10.16 29.40
CA VAL A 61 -4.82 10.23 28.91
C VAL A 61 -4.38 11.68 28.84
N THR A 62 -3.24 11.99 29.46
CA THR A 62 -2.64 13.33 29.40
C THR A 62 -1.68 13.42 28.22
N VAL A 63 -1.95 14.33 27.29
CA VAL A 63 -1.09 14.60 26.13
C VAL A 63 -0.61 16.04 26.17
N THR A 64 0.70 16.24 26.09
CA THR A 64 1.33 17.58 26.10
C THR A 64 2.36 17.71 24.99
N GLY A 65 2.61 18.94 24.54
CA GLY A 65 3.61 19.24 23.50
C GLY A 65 3.10 20.24 22.47
N ASP A 66 3.99 21.05 21.94
CA ASP A 66 3.67 22.07 20.93
C ASP A 66 3.25 21.42 19.61
N PRO A 67 2.35 22.03 18.82
CA PRO A 67 2.01 21.57 17.47
C PRO A 67 3.24 21.32 16.59
N GLY A 68 3.23 20.24 15.81
CA GLY A 68 4.34 19.81 14.97
C GLY A 68 5.49 19.10 15.69
N ALA A 69 5.59 19.18 17.02
CA ALA A 69 6.57 18.44 17.81
C ALA A 69 6.00 17.13 18.35
N GLU A 70 6.85 16.11 18.55
CA GLU A 70 6.43 14.84 19.16
C GLU A 70 5.82 15.10 20.55
N PRO A 71 4.57 14.71 20.80
CA PRO A 71 3.92 14.92 22.08
C PRO A 71 4.43 13.94 23.14
N THR A 72 4.39 14.36 24.40
CA THR A 72 4.53 13.48 25.56
C THR A 72 3.14 12.94 25.94
N VAL A 73 3.05 11.63 26.18
CA VAL A 73 1.82 10.91 26.50
C VAL A 73 1.96 10.23 27.85
N GLU A 74 1.04 10.48 28.77
CA GLU A 74 1.00 9.92 30.12
C GLU A 74 -0.38 9.31 30.43
N PHE A 75 -0.41 8.09 30.98
CA PHE A 75 -1.63 7.36 31.33
C PHE A 75 -1.39 6.30 32.42
N ASP A 76 -2.46 5.90 33.10
CA ASP A 76 -2.42 4.83 34.10
C ASP A 76 -2.30 3.44 33.44
N GLN A 77 -1.49 2.56 34.02
CA GLN A 77 -1.15 1.25 33.48
C GLN A 77 -1.67 0.10 34.37
N PRO A 78 -2.15 -1.02 33.80
CA PRO A 78 -2.35 -1.23 32.36
C PRO A 78 -3.51 -0.37 31.83
N PHE A 79 -3.35 0.14 30.61
CA PHE A 79 -4.38 0.81 29.85
C PHE A 79 -5.08 -0.21 28.95
N GLU A 80 -6.39 -0.38 29.14
CA GLU A 80 -7.19 -1.37 28.43
C GLU A 80 -8.48 -0.73 27.92
N VAL A 81 -8.88 -1.12 26.71
CA VAL A 81 -10.21 -0.83 26.16
C VAL A 81 -10.84 -2.13 25.68
N SER A 82 -12.16 -2.20 25.73
CA SER A 82 -12.94 -3.36 25.31
C SER A 82 -13.16 -3.44 23.80
N ALA A 83 -13.03 -2.31 23.10
CA ALA A 83 -13.12 -2.17 21.65
C ALA A 83 -12.24 -1.01 21.18
N ALA A 84 -11.95 -0.95 19.87
CA ALA A 84 -11.22 0.17 19.29
C ALA A 84 -11.96 1.48 19.56
N ALA A 85 -11.24 2.50 20.02
CA ALA A 85 -11.80 3.79 20.38
C ALA A 85 -10.86 4.91 19.93
N ALA A 86 -11.42 6.08 19.60
CA ALA A 86 -10.65 7.25 19.23
C ALA A 86 -11.25 8.52 19.83
N ILE A 87 -10.40 9.50 20.12
CA ILE A 87 -10.82 10.87 20.46
C ILE A 87 -9.97 11.88 19.70
N SER A 88 -10.58 13.00 19.32
CA SER A 88 -9.85 14.17 18.83
C SER A 88 -9.45 15.04 20.03
N LEU A 89 -8.17 15.43 20.08
CA LEU A 89 -7.61 16.28 21.13
C LEU A 89 -7.73 17.77 20.79
N ASN A 90 -7.76 18.09 19.50
CA ASN A 90 -7.99 19.43 18.98
C ASN A 90 -8.49 19.35 17.53
N ASP A 91 -9.02 20.45 17.01
CA ASP A 91 -9.62 20.48 15.67
C ASP A 91 -8.62 20.70 14.52
N GLY A 92 -7.39 21.10 14.82
CA GLY A 92 -6.44 21.63 13.82
C GLY A 92 -6.82 23.02 13.30
N GLU A 93 -5.93 23.61 12.50
CA GLU A 93 -6.11 24.97 11.98
C GLU A 93 -5.98 25.09 10.45
N GLY A 94 -5.47 24.06 9.78
CA GLY A 94 -5.23 24.05 8.33
C GLY A 94 -6.44 23.65 7.48
N ASP A 95 -6.16 22.96 6.37
CA ASP A 95 -7.18 22.50 5.43
C ASP A 95 -8.06 21.41 6.04
N GLU A 96 -9.35 21.41 5.69
CA GLU A 96 -10.33 20.43 6.16
C GLU A 96 -10.07 19.06 5.54
N ILE A 97 -10.16 18.02 6.37
CA ILE A 97 -9.96 16.63 6.01
C ILE A 97 -11.31 16.02 5.65
N ALA A 98 -11.41 15.48 4.44
CA ALA A 98 -12.59 14.83 3.93
C ALA A 98 -12.31 13.38 3.52
N LYS A 99 -13.37 12.56 3.53
CA LYS A 99 -13.32 11.19 2.99
C LYS A 99 -12.93 11.20 1.51
N GLY A 100 -12.10 10.25 1.11
CA GLY A 100 -11.47 10.13 -0.21
C GLY A 100 -10.15 10.87 -0.34
N GLN A 101 -9.74 11.67 0.64
CA GLN A 101 -8.44 12.31 0.66
C GLN A 101 -7.38 11.42 1.30
N GLN A 102 -6.12 11.64 0.93
CA GLN A 102 -4.99 11.07 1.61
C GLN A 102 -4.44 12.10 2.59
N ILE A 103 -4.22 11.69 3.84
CA ILE A 103 -3.53 12.50 4.84
C ILE A 103 -2.09 12.02 5.01
N THR A 104 -1.21 12.97 5.33
CA THR A 104 0.11 12.68 5.89
C THR A 104 0.05 12.95 7.38
N MET A 105 0.55 12.03 8.20
CA MET A 105 0.54 12.16 9.65
C MET A 105 1.84 11.69 10.28
N HIS A 106 2.19 12.28 11.41
CA HIS A 106 3.12 11.65 12.33
C HIS A 106 2.35 10.85 13.39
N THR A 107 2.84 9.66 13.71
CA THR A 107 2.32 8.78 14.76
C THR A 107 3.41 8.38 15.76
N ALA A 108 2.98 8.12 17.00
CA ALA A 108 3.76 7.44 18.03
C ALA A 108 2.86 6.45 18.77
N ALA A 109 3.32 5.21 18.92
CA ALA A 109 2.56 4.11 19.50
C ALA A 109 3.16 3.66 20.83
N PHE A 110 2.30 3.35 21.78
CA PHE A 110 2.65 2.95 23.14
C PHE A 110 1.94 1.66 23.53
N SER A 111 2.65 0.81 24.26
CA SER A 111 2.11 -0.38 24.92
C SER A 111 1.19 0.06 26.06
N GLY A 112 -0.08 -0.33 26.03
CA GLY A 112 -1.01 -0.10 27.14
C GLY A 112 -0.59 -0.84 28.41
N THR A 113 0.14 -1.95 28.29
CA THR A 113 0.54 -2.80 29.43
C THR A 113 1.49 -2.09 30.40
N ASP A 114 2.51 -1.41 29.86
CA ASP A 114 3.62 -0.85 30.64
C ASP A 114 4.02 0.58 30.21
N GLY A 115 3.29 1.18 29.26
CA GLY A 115 3.55 2.51 28.73
C GLY A 115 4.81 2.63 27.87
N SER A 116 5.46 1.52 27.53
CA SER A 116 6.66 1.56 26.70
C SER A 116 6.31 2.08 25.30
N LYS A 117 7.14 3.01 24.77
CA LYS A 117 7.00 3.50 23.39
C LYS A 117 7.51 2.44 22.43
N MET A 118 6.65 2.02 21.52
CA MET A 118 6.91 0.96 20.55
C MET A 118 7.51 1.51 19.25
N GLY A 119 7.13 2.73 18.87
CA GLY A 119 7.64 3.41 17.69
C GLY A 119 7.19 4.86 17.59
N SER A 120 7.92 5.66 16.81
CA SER A 120 7.63 7.06 16.54
C SER A 120 8.14 7.48 15.16
N THR A 121 7.24 8.01 14.34
CA THR A 121 7.58 8.60 13.03
C THR A 121 8.31 9.93 13.17
N TRP A 122 8.19 10.62 14.31
CA TRP A 122 8.99 11.81 14.60
C TRP A 122 10.46 11.46 14.82
N GLU A 123 10.74 10.34 15.50
CA GLU A 123 12.11 9.86 15.74
C GLU A 123 12.79 9.41 14.43
N THR A 124 12.04 8.82 13.51
CA THR A 124 12.55 8.41 12.19
C THR A 124 12.53 9.54 11.17
N GLY A 125 11.83 10.64 11.44
CA GLY A 125 11.62 11.74 10.49
C GLY A 125 10.82 11.35 9.25
N SER A 126 10.06 10.25 9.32
CA SER A 126 9.35 9.68 8.17
C SER A 126 7.85 9.55 8.51
N PRO A 127 7.03 10.56 8.16
CA PRO A 127 5.59 10.51 8.41
C PRO A 127 4.90 9.44 7.55
N GLU A 128 3.76 8.96 8.04
CA GLU A 128 2.94 7.94 7.39
C GLU A 128 1.84 8.60 6.54
N GLN A 129 1.39 7.91 5.50
CA GLN A 129 0.28 8.33 4.65
C GLN A 129 -0.90 7.39 4.82
N LEU A 130 -2.11 7.93 4.91
CA LEU A 130 -3.33 7.16 5.09
C LEU A 130 -4.43 7.68 4.17
N LEU A 131 -5.08 6.79 3.41
CA LEU A 131 -6.29 7.11 2.66
C LEU A 131 -7.48 7.12 3.61
N ILE A 132 -8.24 8.22 3.63
CA ILE A 132 -9.42 8.37 4.48
C ILE A 132 -10.64 7.78 3.76
N ASP A 133 -10.89 6.49 3.92
CA ASP A 133 -12.05 5.81 3.34
C ASP A 133 -12.68 4.80 4.31
N ASP A 134 -13.51 3.87 3.82
CA ASP A 134 -14.17 2.87 4.68
C ASP A 134 -13.25 1.71 5.09
N SER A 135 -11.97 1.71 4.66
CA SER A 135 -11.00 0.67 5.04
C SER A 135 -10.34 0.93 6.40
N ILE A 136 -10.44 2.15 6.94
CA ILE A 136 -9.92 2.51 8.26
C ILE A 136 -10.97 2.29 9.35
N PHE A 137 -10.53 2.24 10.61
CA PHE A 137 -11.45 2.11 11.75
C PHE A 137 -12.52 3.22 11.74
N PRO A 138 -13.81 2.89 11.90
CA PRO A 138 -14.88 3.89 11.89
C PRO A 138 -14.71 4.91 13.02
N GLN A 139 -14.21 4.49 14.19
CA GLN A 139 -13.93 5.40 15.30
C GLN A 139 -12.85 6.43 14.95
N LEU A 140 -11.84 6.01 14.19
CA LEU A 140 -10.80 6.91 13.71
C LEU A 140 -11.35 7.85 12.63
N LEU A 141 -12.15 7.33 11.70
CA LEU A 141 -12.83 8.13 10.67
C LEU A 141 -13.69 9.23 11.31
N ASP A 142 -14.47 8.90 12.33
CA ASP A 142 -15.37 9.82 13.05
C ASP A 142 -14.64 10.99 13.72
N VAL A 143 -13.39 10.80 14.15
CA VAL A 143 -12.61 11.84 14.84
C VAL A 143 -11.65 12.60 13.93
N VAL A 144 -11.44 12.14 12.69
CA VAL A 144 -10.55 12.78 11.72
C VAL A 144 -11.33 13.51 10.63
N VAL A 145 -12.43 12.95 10.11
CA VAL A 145 -13.24 13.59 9.07
C VAL A 145 -13.90 14.86 9.60
N GLY A 146 -13.81 15.95 8.84
CA GLY A 146 -14.29 17.28 9.23
C GLY A 146 -13.36 18.02 10.20
N LYS A 147 -12.28 17.38 10.67
CA LYS A 147 -11.18 18.09 11.33
C LYS A 147 -10.25 18.69 10.29
N LYS A 148 -9.22 19.42 10.75
CA LYS A 148 -8.28 20.12 9.91
C LYS A 148 -6.85 19.62 10.09
N VAL A 149 -6.01 19.87 9.11
CA VAL A 149 -4.55 19.71 9.25
C VAL A 149 -4.07 20.41 10.53
N GLY A 150 -3.23 19.72 11.29
CA GLY A 150 -2.83 20.05 12.66
C GLY A 150 -3.65 19.33 13.74
N THR A 151 -4.76 18.66 13.38
CA THR A 151 -5.55 17.86 14.32
C THR A 151 -4.68 16.77 14.95
N ARG A 152 -4.80 16.62 16.26
CA ARG A 152 -4.27 15.47 16.99
C ARG A 152 -5.40 14.58 17.46
N PHE A 153 -5.16 13.29 17.44
CA PHE A 153 -6.10 12.29 17.94
C PHE A 153 -5.37 11.22 18.76
N LEU A 154 -6.08 10.64 19.73
CA LEU A 154 -5.68 9.38 20.33
C LEU A 154 -6.52 8.26 19.72
N PHE A 155 -5.90 7.12 19.50
CA PHE A 155 -6.54 5.90 19.04
C PHE A 155 -6.06 4.74 19.91
N ALA A 156 -6.99 4.05 20.56
CA ALA A 156 -6.72 2.83 21.30
C ALA A 156 -7.24 1.63 20.51
N ASN A 157 -6.38 0.63 20.31
CA ASN A 157 -6.70 -0.58 19.57
C ASN A 157 -6.39 -1.81 20.45
N PRO A 158 -7.40 -2.53 20.95
CA PRO A 158 -7.19 -3.81 21.62
C PRO A 158 -6.91 -4.90 20.57
N THR A 159 -5.74 -5.52 20.67
CA THR A 159 -5.23 -6.51 19.71
C THR A 159 -4.40 -7.58 20.43
N THR A 160 -3.65 -8.36 19.65
CA THR A 160 -2.70 -9.36 20.13
C THR A 160 -1.29 -8.90 19.82
N ASP A 161 -0.43 -8.93 20.83
CA ASP A 161 0.99 -8.65 20.66
C ASP A 161 1.62 -9.73 19.77
N GLN A 162 2.22 -9.30 18.65
CA GLN A 162 2.73 -10.23 17.65
C GLN A 162 3.96 -11.03 18.12
N THR A 163 4.65 -10.55 19.16
CA THR A 163 5.86 -11.19 19.69
C THR A 163 5.52 -12.25 20.73
N THR A 164 4.59 -11.93 21.62
CA THR A 164 4.22 -12.76 22.78
C THR A 164 2.96 -13.58 22.55
N GLY A 165 2.08 -13.15 21.63
CA GLY A 165 0.76 -13.75 21.41
C GLY A 165 -0.27 -13.40 22.50
N GLU A 166 0.08 -12.50 23.42
CA GLU A 166 -0.80 -12.09 24.52
C GLU A 166 -1.68 -10.89 24.11
N PRO A 167 -2.89 -10.74 24.69
CA PRO A 167 -3.69 -9.54 24.49
C PRO A 167 -2.94 -8.27 24.92
N ILE A 168 -3.07 -7.21 24.13
CA ILE A 168 -2.48 -5.90 24.39
C ILE A 168 -3.39 -4.80 23.86
N THR A 169 -3.39 -3.63 24.48
CA THR A 169 -3.95 -2.42 23.86
C THR A 169 -2.80 -1.56 23.35
N TYR A 170 -2.82 -1.22 22.07
CA TYR A 170 -1.94 -0.20 21.51
C TYR A 170 -2.60 1.16 21.61
N LEU A 171 -1.94 2.11 22.26
CA LEU A 171 -2.35 3.50 22.30
C LEU A 171 -1.49 4.31 21.34
N THR A 172 -2.11 4.88 20.32
CA THR A 172 -1.45 5.67 19.29
C THR A 172 -1.88 7.12 19.37
N ILE A 173 -0.92 8.04 19.41
CA ILE A 173 -1.13 9.47 19.18
C ILE A 173 -0.76 9.78 17.74
N GLY A 174 -1.67 10.41 17.01
CA GLY A 174 -1.43 10.87 15.65
C GLY A 174 -1.59 12.39 15.53
N GLU A 175 -0.78 13.01 14.68
CA GLU A 175 -0.93 14.40 14.24
C GLU A 175 -0.96 14.46 12.71
N VAL A 176 -2.04 14.99 12.15
CA VAL A 176 -2.15 15.17 10.70
C VAL A 176 -1.38 16.42 10.30
N THR A 177 -0.41 16.28 9.40
CA THR A 177 0.48 17.37 8.97
C THR A 177 0.20 17.87 7.57
N ASP A 178 -0.46 17.07 6.73
CA ASP A 178 -0.87 17.46 5.38
C ASP A 178 -2.11 16.67 4.95
N VAL A 179 -2.86 17.22 3.99
CA VAL A 179 -3.96 16.54 3.33
C VAL A 179 -3.95 16.85 1.84
N LYS A 180 -4.12 15.82 1.02
CA LYS A 180 -4.21 15.96 -0.43
C LYS A 180 -5.36 15.16 -1.00
N THR A 181 -5.94 15.69 -2.07
CA THR A 181 -6.94 14.99 -2.87
C THR A 181 -6.22 14.22 -3.98
N ILE A 182 -6.42 12.91 -4.02
CA ILE A 182 -5.93 12.09 -5.14
C ILE A 182 -6.91 12.29 -6.32
N PRO A 183 -6.44 12.73 -7.50
CA PRO A 183 -7.31 12.87 -8.66
C PRO A 183 -7.98 11.54 -9.01
N SER A 184 -9.22 11.57 -9.51
CA SER A 184 -9.92 10.34 -9.91
C SER A 184 -9.48 9.81 -11.28
N ARG A 185 -8.65 10.57 -12.01
CA ARG A 185 -8.11 10.21 -13.33
C ARG A 185 -6.89 11.08 -13.66
N ALA A 186 -6.16 10.71 -14.71
CA ALA A 186 -5.09 11.53 -15.28
C ALA A 186 -5.65 12.83 -15.87
N GLU A 187 -4.95 13.94 -15.60
CA GLU A 187 -5.27 15.27 -16.11
C GLU A 187 -3.99 15.95 -16.59
N GLY A 188 -4.04 16.52 -17.80
CA GLY A 188 -2.86 17.11 -18.41
C GLY A 188 -3.04 17.42 -19.89
N GLU A 189 -1.93 17.63 -20.58
CA GLU A 189 -1.91 17.91 -22.01
C GLU A 189 -2.08 16.60 -22.81
N ALA A 190 -3.05 16.54 -23.72
CA ALA A 190 -3.22 15.39 -24.60
C ALA A 190 -2.03 15.26 -25.56
N VAL A 191 -1.47 14.05 -25.66
CA VAL A 191 -0.34 13.72 -26.52
C VAL A 191 -0.84 12.87 -27.68
N THR A 192 -0.45 13.22 -28.91
CA THR A 192 -0.78 12.40 -30.09
C THR A 192 0.02 11.10 -30.04
N PRO A 193 -0.65 9.92 -30.03
CA PRO A 193 0.05 8.63 -29.98
C PRO A 193 0.80 8.34 -31.29
N ALA A 194 1.87 7.55 -31.20
CA ALA A 194 2.54 7.02 -32.40
C ALA A 194 1.59 6.14 -33.22
N GLU A 195 1.75 6.16 -34.55
CA GLU A 195 0.94 5.34 -35.46
C GLU A 195 1.14 3.84 -35.21
N GLY A 196 0.08 3.06 -35.40
CA GLY A 196 0.11 1.60 -35.29
C GLY A 196 -0.01 1.05 -33.87
N LEU A 197 -0.06 1.91 -32.84
CA LEU A 197 -0.31 1.48 -31.46
C LEU A 197 -1.79 1.17 -31.20
N PRO A 198 -2.10 0.41 -30.13
CA PRO A 198 -3.46 0.33 -29.60
C PRO A 198 -4.10 1.70 -29.40
N THR A 199 -5.36 1.82 -29.80
CA THR A 199 -6.11 3.07 -29.64
C THR A 199 -6.80 3.07 -28.29
N VAL A 200 -6.75 4.20 -27.59
CA VAL A 200 -7.39 4.38 -26.29
C VAL A 200 -8.45 5.46 -26.41
N THR A 201 -9.67 5.12 -25.98
CA THR A 201 -10.77 6.06 -25.85
C THR A 201 -11.24 6.08 -24.40
N LEU A 202 -11.73 7.22 -23.93
CA LEU A 202 -12.20 7.39 -22.55
C LEU A 202 -13.71 7.60 -22.54
N ASP A 203 -14.40 7.01 -21.58
CA ASP A 203 -15.79 7.37 -21.30
C ASP A 203 -15.90 8.67 -20.47
N ASP A 204 -17.13 9.07 -20.11
CA ASP A 204 -17.38 10.30 -19.35
C ASP A 204 -16.69 10.31 -17.97
N THR A 205 -16.45 9.13 -17.38
CA THR A 205 -15.74 8.96 -16.09
C THR A 205 -14.23 9.01 -16.26
N GLY A 206 -13.73 8.88 -17.49
CA GLY A 206 -12.32 8.74 -17.81
C GLY A 206 -11.85 7.29 -17.93
N LYS A 207 -12.74 6.29 -17.74
CA LYS A 207 -12.36 4.88 -17.85
C LYS A 207 -11.91 4.58 -19.28
N PRO A 208 -10.73 3.97 -19.47
CA PRO A 208 -10.22 3.68 -20.80
C PRO A 208 -10.85 2.41 -21.39
N THR A 209 -11.18 2.49 -22.68
CA THR A 209 -11.41 1.35 -23.58
C THR A 209 -10.23 1.26 -24.54
N ILE A 210 -9.66 0.06 -24.66
CA ILE A 210 -8.49 -0.23 -25.49
C ILE A 210 -8.94 -1.00 -26.71
N GLU A 211 -8.60 -0.51 -27.89
CA GLU A 211 -8.85 -1.19 -29.17
C GLU A 211 -7.51 -1.63 -29.79
N ILE A 212 -7.34 -2.95 -29.93
CA ILE A 212 -6.16 -3.55 -30.57
C ILE A 212 -6.39 -3.56 -32.09
N PRO A 213 -5.46 -3.02 -32.91
CA PRO A 213 -5.57 -3.05 -34.36
C PRO A 213 -5.66 -4.49 -34.89
N GLU A 214 -6.39 -4.69 -35.99
CA GLU A 214 -6.45 -6.01 -36.64
C GLU A 214 -5.06 -6.44 -37.13
N GLY A 215 -4.65 -7.65 -36.77
CA GLY A 215 -3.33 -8.19 -37.11
C GLY A 215 -2.17 -7.55 -36.34
N TYR A 216 -2.45 -6.87 -35.23
CA TYR A 216 -1.42 -6.28 -34.38
C TYR A 216 -0.50 -7.36 -33.79
N GLU A 217 0.79 -7.21 -34.06
CA GLU A 217 1.85 -8.00 -33.41
C GLU A 217 2.48 -7.15 -32.32
N ALA A 218 2.56 -7.68 -31.10
CA ALA A 218 3.21 -6.95 -30.02
C ALA A 218 4.70 -6.70 -30.34
N PRO A 219 5.21 -5.50 -29.98
CA PRO A 219 6.62 -5.20 -30.07
C PRO A 219 7.44 -6.13 -29.17
N THR A 220 8.67 -6.42 -29.57
CA THR A 220 9.63 -7.19 -28.76
C THR A 220 10.26 -6.37 -27.63
N GLU A 221 10.12 -5.05 -27.70
CA GLU A 221 10.58 -4.11 -26.68
C GLU A 221 9.37 -3.45 -26.01
N LEU A 222 9.56 -2.98 -24.77
CA LEU A 222 8.54 -2.22 -24.06
C LEU A 222 8.19 -0.95 -24.83
N VAL A 223 6.91 -0.74 -25.08
CA VAL A 223 6.37 0.56 -25.50
C VAL A 223 5.76 1.25 -24.31
N ALA A 224 6.19 2.48 -24.04
CA ALA A 224 5.58 3.38 -23.06
C ALA A 224 5.18 4.68 -23.75
N GLN A 225 3.92 4.75 -24.17
CA GLN A 225 3.35 5.88 -24.89
C GLN A 225 2.54 6.75 -23.93
N THR A 226 3.00 7.97 -23.66
CA THR A 226 2.20 8.98 -22.97
C THR A 226 1.00 9.36 -23.83
N LEU A 227 -0.21 9.27 -23.29
CA LEU A 227 -1.46 9.69 -23.92
C LEU A 227 -1.93 11.04 -23.37
N ILE A 228 -1.72 11.26 -22.07
CA ILE A 228 -1.92 12.53 -21.38
C ILE A 228 -0.65 12.82 -20.60
N LYS A 229 -0.05 13.98 -20.78
CA LYS A 229 1.14 14.42 -20.05
C LYS A 229 0.73 15.23 -18.83
N GLY A 230 0.84 14.64 -17.65
CA GLY A 230 0.63 15.31 -16.38
C GLY A 230 1.77 16.27 -16.04
N SER A 231 1.48 17.24 -15.18
CA SER A 231 2.43 18.27 -14.74
C SER A 231 3.03 18.03 -13.35
N GLY A 232 2.72 16.91 -12.71
CA GLY A 232 3.21 16.57 -11.38
C GLY A 232 4.68 16.11 -11.39
N PRO A 233 5.22 15.74 -10.21
CA PRO A 233 6.58 15.22 -10.07
C PRO A 233 6.87 14.03 -10.99
N VAL A 234 8.14 13.85 -11.32
CA VAL A 234 8.61 12.69 -12.10
C VAL A 234 8.65 11.46 -11.20
N VAL A 235 8.09 10.34 -11.69
CA VAL A 235 8.08 9.05 -11.02
C VAL A 235 9.44 8.36 -11.13
N THR A 236 9.93 7.79 -10.04
CA THR A 236 11.14 6.95 -10.00
C THR A 236 10.83 5.49 -9.68
N GLU A 237 11.75 4.57 -10.01
CA GLU A 237 11.53 3.12 -9.94
C GLU A 237 11.35 2.57 -8.51
N ASP A 238 11.79 3.32 -7.50
CA ASP A 238 11.75 2.95 -6.09
C ASP A 238 10.44 3.37 -5.39
N GLN A 239 9.64 4.20 -6.05
CA GLN A 239 8.41 4.76 -5.48
C GLN A 239 7.24 3.79 -5.44
N THR A 240 6.29 4.11 -4.57
CA THR A 240 4.92 3.62 -4.68
C THR A 240 4.14 4.59 -5.56
N VAL A 241 3.36 4.07 -6.50
CA VAL A 241 2.46 4.86 -7.34
C VAL A 241 1.02 4.52 -6.99
N THR A 242 0.17 5.54 -6.86
CA THR A 242 -1.28 5.34 -6.83
C THR A 242 -1.82 5.51 -8.24
N ALA A 243 -2.47 4.48 -8.75
CA ALA A 243 -2.87 4.43 -10.15
C ALA A 243 -4.29 3.92 -10.38
N HIS A 244 -4.94 4.51 -11.37
CA HIS A 244 -6.03 3.85 -12.08
C HIS A 244 -5.47 3.09 -13.28
N TYR A 245 -5.95 1.89 -13.56
CA TYR A 245 -5.45 1.11 -14.69
C TYR A 245 -6.47 0.13 -15.25
N THR A 246 -6.27 -0.23 -16.51
CA THR A 246 -6.92 -1.39 -17.16
C THR A 246 -5.84 -2.20 -17.86
N GLY A 247 -5.76 -3.50 -17.54
CA GLY A 247 -4.87 -4.48 -18.14
C GLY A 247 -5.63 -5.47 -19.02
N MET A 248 -5.13 -5.68 -20.23
CA MET A 248 -5.78 -6.46 -21.28
C MET A 248 -4.76 -7.32 -22.05
N LEU A 249 -5.19 -8.51 -22.51
CA LEU A 249 -4.46 -9.35 -23.46
C LEU A 249 -4.67 -8.86 -24.90
N LEU A 250 -3.78 -9.20 -25.83
CA LEU A 250 -3.93 -8.79 -27.24
C LEU A 250 -5.23 -9.26 -27.92
N ASP A 251 -5.87 -10.30 -27.40
CA ASP A 251 -7.16 -10.79 -27.91
C ASP A 251 -8.36 -9.94 -27.46
N GLY A 252 -8.12 -8.88 -26.68
CA GLY A 252 -9.16 -7.99 -26.15
C GLY A 252 -9.69 -8.40 -24.76
N THR A 253 -9.18 -9.48 -24.17
CA THR A 253 -9.63 -9.92 -22.84
C THR A 253 -9.05 -9.01 -21.76
N VAL A 254 -9.89 -8.23 -21.09
CA VAL A 254 -9.52 -7.52 -19.86
C VAL A 254 -9.35 -8.54 -18.74
N PHE A 255 -8.16 -8.59 -18.14
CA PHE A 255 -7.88 -9.49 -17.02
C PHE A 255 -7.92 -8.78 -15.66
N ASP A 256 -7.71 -7.47 -15.64
CA ASP A 256 -7.76 -6.66 -14.41
C ASP A 256 -8.04 -5.18 -14.72
N SER A 257 -8.83 -4.52 -13.88
CA SER A 257 -9.09 -3.08 -13.97
C SER A 257 -9.47 -2.51 -12.61
N SER A 258 -8.77 -1.46 -12.17
CA SER A 258 -9.15 -0.74 -10.94
C SER A 258 -10.36 0.16 -11.15
N TRP A 259 -10.66 0.54 -12.40
CA TRP A 259 -11.89 1.25 -12.75
C TRP A 259 -13.14 0.41 -12.47
N ASP A 260 -13.08 -0.90 -12.74
CA ASP A 260 -14.18 -1.82 -12.44
C ASP A 260 -14.37 -2.04 -10.93
N ARG A 261 -13.32 -1.83 -10.13
CA ARG A 261 -13.39 -1.82 -8.66
C ARG A 261 -13.86 -0.48 -8.09
N GLY A 262 -13.81 0.59 -8.89
CA GLY A 262 -14.27 1.93 -8.51
C GLY A 262 -13.31 2.76 -7.67
N ALA A 263 -12.07 2.30 -7.46
CA ALA A 263 -11.06 3.04 -6.70
C ALA A 263 -9.64 2.79 -7.24
N PRO A 264 -8.73 3.80 -7.20
CA PRO A 264 -7.32 3.60 -7.49
C PRO A 264 -6.68 2.55 -6.60
N THR A 265 -5.52 2.04 -7.00
CA THR A 265 -4.73 1.11 -6.20
C THR A 265 -3.29 1.58 -6.13
N SER A 266 -2.66 1.44 -4.98
CA SER A 266 -1.26 1.78 -4.76
C SER A 266 -0.36 0.57 -5.01
N PHE A 267 0.73 0.77 -5.74
CA PHE A 267 1.68 -0.27 -6.12
C PHE A 267 3.10 0.21 -5.86
N SER A 268 3.87 -0.56 -5.09
CA SER A 268 5.33 -0.38 -5.08
C SER A 268 5.87 -0.79 -6.46
N LEU A 269 6.56 0.13 -7.14
CA LEU A 269 7.16 -0.17 -8.44
C LEU A 269 8.28 -1.21 -8.35
N GLN A 270 8.76 -1.52 -7.15
CA GLN A 270 9.73 -2.59 -6.90
C GLN A 270 9.09 -3.98 -6.77
N GLN A 271 7.76 -4.06 -6.66
CA GLN A 271 7.01 -5.29 -6.41
C GLN A 271 6.02 -5.65 -7.52
N VAL A 272 6.06 -4.93 -8.65
CA VAL A 272 5.25 -5.19 -9.84
C VAL A 272 6.08 -5.80 -10.97
N ILE A 273 5.42 -6.16 -12.09
CA ILE A 273 6.11 -6.66 -13.28
C ILE A 273 7.11 -5.62 -13.83
N PRO A 274 8.27 -6.04 -14.37
CA PRO A 274 9.30 -5.11 -14.86
C PRO A 274 8.80 -4.08 -15.88
N GLY A 275 7.83 -4.43 -16.72
CA GLY A 275 7.25 -3.53 -17.71
C GLY A 275 6.50 -2.34 -17.10
N TRP A 276 5.91 -2.50 -15.90
CA TRP A 276 5.32 -1.39 -15.16
C TRP A 276 6.41 -0.49 -14.58
N THR A 277 7.39 -1.08 -13.87
CA THR A 277 8.52 -0.35 -13.28
C THR A 277 9.23 0.51 -14.33
N GLN A 278 9.62 -0.10 -15.45
CA GLN A 278 10.34 0.57 -16.53
C GLN A 278 9.45 1.55 -17.33
N GLY A 279 8.17 1.21 -17.53
CA GLY A 279 7.27 2.00 -18.37
C GLY A 279 6.73 3.26 -17.69
N LEU A 280 6.62 3.24 -16.36
CA LEU A 280 6.13 4.36 -15.55
C LEU A 280 7.26 5.24 -15.02
N ALA A 281 8.46 4.71 -14.82
CA ALA A 281 9.62 5.53 -14.45
C ALA A 281 9.90 6.61 -15.51
N GLY A 282 10.18 7.84 -15.05
CA GLY A 282 10.38 9.00 -15.92
C GLY A 282 9.10 9.66 -16.44
N GLN A 283 7.94 9.04 -16.24
CA GLN A 283 6.64 9.69 -16.46
C GLN A 283 6.36 10.67 -15.31
N THR A 284 5.34 11.51 -15.47
CA THR A 284 4.96 12.50 -14.47
C THR A 284 3.63 12.15 -13.84
N VAL A 285 3.47 12.41 -12.54
CA VAL A 285 2.17 12.35 -11.87
C VAL A 285 1.15 13.21 -12.62
N GLY A 286 -0.06 12.69 -12.77
CA GLY A 286 -1.14 13.20 -13.62
C GLY A 286 -1.14 12.64 -15.05
N SER A 287 -0.13 11.84 -15.45
CA SER A 287 -0.07 11.29 -16.81
C SER A 287 -0.94 10.05 -17.00
N GLN A 288 -1.49 9.89 -18.20
CA GLN A 288 -2.02 8.63 -18.71
C GLN A 288 -1.00 8.01 -19.66
N VAL A 289 -0.68 6.74 -19.48
CA VAL A 289 0.36 6.04 -20.25
C VAL A 289 -0.21 4.72 -20.77
N LEU A 290 -0.11 4.52 -22.08
CA LEU A 290 -0.30 3.23 -22.73
C LEU A 290 1.01 2.44 -22.66
N LEU A 291 0.98 1.28 -22.03
CA LEU A 291 2.07 0.32 -22.03
C LEU A 291 1.73 -0.86 -22.94
N VAL A 292 2.66 -1.24 -23.81
CA VAL A 292 2.62 -2.56 -24.48
C VAL A 292 3.86 -3.32 -24.04
N ILE A 293 3.63 -4.35 -23.24
CA ILE A 293 4.65 -5.05 -22.48
C ILE A 293 4.89 -6.43 -23.12
N PRO A 294 6.09 -6.71 -23.67
CA PRO A 294 6.43 -8.05 -24.12
C PRO A 294 6.42 -9.04 -22.96
N SER A 295 6.18 -10.32 -23.24
CA SER A 295 5.93 -11.32 -22.21
C SER A 295 7.07 -11.43 -21.17
N GLU A 296 8.31 -11.22 -21.60
CA GLU A 296 9.53 -11.28 -20.78
C GLU A 296 9.61 -10.17 -19.73
N LEU A 297 8.90 -9.05 -19.96
CA LEU A 297 8.74 -7.95 -18.99
C LEU A 297 7.39 -8.00 -18.27
N GLY A 298 6.57 -9.02 -18.54
CA GLY A 298 5.32 -9.34 -17.88
C GLY A 298 5.44 -10.62 -17.04
N TYR A 299 4.62 -11.62 -17.34
CA TYR A 299 4.57 -12.89 -16.61
C TYR A 299 5.34 -14.05 -17.26
N GLY A 300 6.01 -13.79 -18.39
CA GLY A 300 6.88 -14.71 -19.11
C GLY A 300 6.24 -16.08 -19.40
N SER A 301 7.08 -17.11 -19.46
CA SER A 301 6.69 -18.49 -19.78
C SER A 301 5.89 -19.21 -18.68
N GLN A 302 5.72 -18.57 -17.51
CA GLN A 302 4.91 -19.12 -16.42
C GLN A 302 3.44 -18.69 -16.52
N GLY A 303 3.18 -17.48 -17.03
CA GLY A 303 1.84 -16.87 -16.95
C GLY A 303 1.45 -16.52 -15.51
N SER A 304 0.20 -16.12 -15.30
CA SER A 304 -0.33 -15.80 -13.96
C SER A 304 -1.86 -15.85 -13.95
N GLY A 305 -2.45 -16.73 -13.14
CA GLY A 305 -3.90 -16.85 -13.03
C GLY A 305 -4.57 -17.12 -14.38
N THR A 306 -5.35 -16.15 -14.86
CA THR A 306 -6.03 -16.19 -16.18
C THR A 306 -5.14 -15.78 -17.34
N ILE A 307 -3.95 -15.23 -17.08
CA ILE A 307 -2.98 -14.78 -18.08
C ILE A 307 -2.15 -15.98 -18.55
N PRO A 308 -2.26 -16.41 -19.82
CA PRO A 308 -1.47 -17.52 -20.35
C PRO A 308 0.03 -17.22 -20.36
N ALA A 309 0.85 -18.28 -20.36
CA ALA A 309 2.29 -18.18 -20.61
C ALA A 309 2.59 -17.45 -21.93
N ASP A 310 3.71 -16.74 -21.96
CA ASP A 310 4.23 -16.01 -23.13
C ASP A 310 3.28 -14.94 -23.69
N SER A 311 2.33 -14.46 -22.86
CA SER A 311 1.38 -13.43 -23.26
C SER A 311 1.99 -12.03 -23.17
N PRO A 312 2.00 -11.24 -24.26
CA PRO A 312 2.17 -9.79 -24.17
C PRO A 312 0.96 -9.14 -23.51
N LEU A 313 1.19 -8.03 -22.82
CA LEU A 313 0.18 -7.31 -22.05
C LEU A 313 0.02 -5.89 -22.58
N VAL A 314 -1.21 -5.38 -22.56
CA VAL A 314 -1.51 -3.98 -22.85
C VAL A 314 -2.13 -3.36 -21.62
N PHE A 315 -1.56 -2.24 -21.17
CA PHE A 315 -2.11 -1.47 -20.05
C PHE A 315 -2.37 -0.03 -20.46
N VAL A 316 -3.43 0.55 -19.91
CA VAL A 316 -3.56 2.00 -19.80
C VAL A 316 -3.51 2.33 -18.32
N VAL A 317 -2.57 3.20 -17.94
CA VAL A 317 -2.29 3.56 -16.55
C VAL A 317 -2.38 5.07 -16.38
N ASP A 318 -3.26 5.50 -15.50
CA ASP A 318 -3.32 6.86 -14.98
C ASP A 318 -2.48 6.91 -13.71
N ILE A 319 -1.40 7.69 -13.73
CA ILE A 319 -0.53 7.92 -12.56
C ILE A 319 -1.14 9.07 -11.76
N LEU A 320 -1.75 8.79 -10.63
CA LEU A 320 -2.53 9.77 -9.85
C LEU A 320 -1.71 10.38 -8.72
N ASP A 321 -0.75 9.63 -8.20
CA ASP A 321 0.18 10.06 -7.16
C ASP A 321 1.44 9.17 -7.17
N ALA A 322 2.53 9.67 -6.59
CA ALA A 322 3.74 8.89 -6.39
C ALA A 322 4.50 9.36 -5.13
N GLN A 323 4.99 8.40 -4.34
CA GLN A 323 5.73 8.63 -3.10
C GLN A 323 6.96 7.73 -3.01
#